data_AF-A0A8J3GCA0-F1
#
_entry.id   AF-A0A8J3GCA0-F1
#
_cell.length_a   1.000
_cell.length_b   1.000
_cell.length_c   1.000
_cell.angle_alpha   90.00
_cell.angle_beta   90.00
_cell.angle_gamma   90.00
#
_symmetry.space_group_name_H-M   'P 1'
#
loop_
_entity.id
_entity.type
_entity.pdbx_description
1 polymer ?
#
loop_
_entity_poly.entity_id
_entity_poly.type
_entity_poly.pdbx_seq_one_letter_code
_entity_poly.pdbx_strand_id
1 'polypeptide(L)'
;MNSPDLLMGLGSVIYALSKIDGELQKEEVKAVREILLDEPHGDLAVCGFFLRDNFGYSTEEAYDTGMRRMAGEGIEVNRETRKRFINILLRVARAHDGASRAEWEFIRKFWRELLSMKASEGEVRIPMLSSTG
;
A
#
# COMPACT_ATOMS: atom_id res chain seq x y z
N MET A 1 9.90 9.51 -11.55
CA MET A 1 9.96 8.05 -11.80
C MET A 1 10.12 7.40 -10.44
N ASN A 2 9.36 6.35 -10.11
CA ASN A 2 9.57 5.63 -8.85
C ASN A 2 10.62 4.55 -9.08
N SER A 3 11.46 4.31 -8.09
CA SER A 3 12.46 3.26 -8.14
C SER A 3 11.79 1.89 -8.08
N PRO A 4 12.45 0.86 -8.65
CA PRO A 4 11.96 -0.51 -8.57
C PRO A 4 11.74 -0.97 -7.13
N ASP A 5 12.62 -0.58 -6.20
CA ASP A 5 12.50 -0.96 -4.79
C ASP A 5 11.27 -0.37 -4.12
N LEU A 6 10.92 0.87 -4.46
CA LEU A 6 9.73 1.53 -3.95
C LEU A 6 8.43 0.82 -4.41
N LEU A 7 8.35 0.43 -5.68
CA LEU A 7 7.20 -0.28 -6.24
C LEU A 7 7.12 -1.74 -5.76
N MET A 8 8.26 -2.42 -5.66
CA MET A 8 8.34 -3.75 -5.07
C MET A 8 7.96 -3.74 -3.58
N GLY A 9 8.30 -2.65 -2.87
CA GLY A 9 7.85 -2.40 -1.51
C GLY A 9 6.33 -2.22 -1.44
N LEU A 10 5.75 -1.44 -2.35
CA LEU A 10 4.29 -1.25 -2.44
C LEU A 10 3.57 -2.59 -2.64
N GLY A 11 4.06 -3.44 -3.54
CA GLY A 11 3.52 -4.78 -3.75
C GLY A 11 3.50 -5.62 -2.47
N SER A 12 4.55 -5.51 -1.64
CA SER A 12 4.62 -6.23 -0.35
C SER A 12 3.62 -5.68 0.68
N VAL A 13 3.41 -4.36 0.72
CA VAL A 13 2.41 -3.73 1.60
C VAL A 13 0.98 -4.09 1.16
N ILE A 14 0.71 -4.13 -0.14
CA ILE A 14 -0.61 -4.52 -0.66
C ILE A 14 -0.89 -5.98 -0.36
N TYR A 15 0.10 -6.86 -0.48
CA TYR A 15 -0.06 -8.25 -0.03
C TYR A 15 -0.44 -8.34 1.44
N ALA A 16 0.27 -7.59 2.30
CA ALA A 16 -0.05 -7.55 3.71
C ALA A 16 -1.49 -7.06 3.95
N LEU A 17 -1.93 -5.99 3.28
CA LEU A 17 -3.29 -5.48 3.35
C LEU A 17 -4.32 -6.55 2.98
N SER A 18 -4.14 -7.20 1.83
CA SER A 18 -5.10 -8.18 1.32
C SER A 18 -5.14 -9.49 2.13
N LYS A 19 -4.14 -9.75 2.98
CA LYS A 19 -4.07 -10.94 3.83
C LYS A 19 -4.53 -10.69 5.27
N ILE A 20 -4.99 -9.47 5.60
CA ILE A 20 -5.38 -9.14 6.99
C ILE A 20 -6.51 -10.04 7.50
N ASP A 21 -7.51 -10.28 6.65
CA ASP A 21 -8.72 -11.00 7.04
C ASP A 21 -8.58 -12.53 6.88
N GLY A 22 -7.40 -13.02 6.48
CA GLY A 22 -7.07 -14.43 6.38
C GLY A 22 -6.35 -14.79 5.09
N GLU A 23 -6.77 -15.88 4.47
CA GLU A 23 -6.17 -16.35 3.21
C GLU A 23 -6.69 -15.57 2.01
N LEU A 24 -5.79 -15.27 1.08
CA LEU A 24 -6.09 -14.60 -0.18
C LEU A 24 -6.91 -15.49 -1.11
N GLN A 25 -8.06 -15.00 -1.54
CA GLN A 25 -8.89 -15.66 -2.54
C GLN A 25 -8.39 -15.35 -3.96
N LYS A 26 -8.69 -16.22 -4.93
CA LYS A 26 -8.21 -16.04 -6.32
C LYS A 26 -8.75 -14.76 -6.95
N GLU A 27 -9.98 -14.41 -6.60
CA GLU A 27 -10.68 -13.20 -7.03
C GLU A 27 -9.99 -11.95 -6.47
N GLU A 28 -9.52 -12.01 -5.22
CA GLU A 28 -8.74 -10.94 -4.57
C GLU A 28 -7.41 -10.72 -5.26
N VAL A 29 -6.67 -11.81 -5.51
CA VAL A 29 -5.41 -11.74 -6.24
C VAL A 29 -5.61 -11.16 -7.64
N LYS A 30 -6.69 -11.52 -8.33
CA LYS A 30 -7.02 -10.99 -9.65
C LYS A 30 -7.33 -9.49 -9.59
N ALA A 31 -8.18 -9.05 -8.67
CA ALA A 31 -8.55 -7.64 -8.52
C ALA A 31 -7.34 -6.77 -8.15
N VAL A 32 -6.50 -7.24 -7.22
CA VAL A 32 -5.24 -6.57 -6.86
C VAL A 32 -4.34 -6.41 -8.09
N ARG A 33 -4.19 -7.47 -8.88
CA ARG A 33 -3.36 -7.43 -10.09
C ARG A 33 -3.88 -6.42 -11.11
N GLU A 34 -5.18 -6.36 -11.34
CA GLU A 34 -5.80 -5.39 -12.26
C GLU A 34 -5.59 -3.95 -11.77
N ILE A 35 -5.79 -3.69 -10.47
CA ILE A 35 -5.55 -2.38 -9.87
C ILE A 35 -4.08 -1.97 -9.99
N LEU A 36 -3.15 -2.90 -9.76
CA LEU A 36 -1.73 -2.62 -9.85
C LEU A 36 -1.27 -2.35 -11.27
N LEU A 37 -1.75 -3.11 -12.26
CA LEU A 37 -1.38 -2.94 -13.67
C LEU A 37 -1.90 -1.63 -14.29
N ASP A 38 -2.89 -1.00 -13.68
CA ASP A 38 -3.39 0.34 -14.04
C ASP A 38 -2.42 1.47 -13.61
N GLU A 39 -1.45 1.16 -12.75
CA GLU A 39 -0.46 2.13 -12.27
C GLU A 39 0.80 2.14 -13.16
N PRO A 40 1.47 3.30 -13.32
CA PRO A 40 2.74 3.37 -14.03
C PRO A 40 3.80 2.45 -13.39
N HIS A 41 4.37 1.55 -14.20
CA HIS A 41 5.30 0.50 -13.75
C HIS A 41 4.69 -0.46 -12.70
N GLY A 42 3.37 -0.66 -12.78
CA GLY A 42 2.61 -1.54 -11.91
C GLY A 42 3.04 -3.01 -11.93
N ASP A 43 3.70 -3.45 -12.99
CA ASP A 43 4.29 -4.78 -13.13
C ASP A 43 5.30 -5.09 -12.01
N LEU A 44 6.07 -4.10 -11.56
CA LEU A 44 6.98 -4.26 -10.42
C LEU A 44 6.24 -4.43 -9.09
N ALA A 45 5.13 -3.71 -8.90
CA ALA A 45 4.29 -3.91 -7.73
C ALA A 45 3.60 -5.29 -7.75
N VAL A 46 3.16 -5.76 -8.93
CA VAL A 46 2.64 -7.12 -9.12
C VAL A 46 3.69 -8.16 -8.77
N CYS A 47 4.94 -7.99 -9.21
CA CYS A 47 6.05 -8.87 -8.83
C CYS A 47 6.27 -8.88 -7.31
N GLY A 48 6.28 -7.70 -6.68
CA GLY A 48 6.40 -7.56 -5.23
C GLY A 48 5.30 -8.32 -4.48
N PHE A 49 4.05 -8.20 -4.91
CA PHE A 49 2.91 -8.93 -4.36
C PHE A 49 3.04 -10.44 -4.55
N PHE A 50 3.27 -10.87 -5.79
CA PHE A 50 3.30 -12.28 -6.17
C PHE A 50 4.41 -13.06 -5.44
N LEU A 51 5.57 -12.45 -5.22
CA LEU A 51 6.63 -13.08 -4.43
C LEU A 51 6.15 -13.40 -3.01
N ARG A 52 5.45 -12.49 -2.34
CA ARG A 52 4.96 -12.73 -0.96
C ARG A 52 3.90 -13.81 -0.93
N ASP A 53 3.03 -13.82 -1.92
CA ASP A 53 2.00 -14.84 -2.07
C ASP A 53 2.59 -16.24 -2.25
N ASN A 54 3.53 -16.40 -3.19
CA ASN A 54 4.13 -17.71 -3.48
C ASN A 54 4.99 -18.26 -2.34
N PHE A 55 5.61 -17.39 -1.56
CA PHE A 55 6.42 -17.80 -0.41
C PHE A 55 5.62 -17.84 0.90
N GLY A 56 4.30 -17.58 0.86
CA GLY A 56 3.41 -17.71 2.03
C GLY A 56 3.75 -16.77 3.18
N TYR A 57 4.23 -15.55 2.88
CA TYR A 57 4.64 -14.60 3.91
C TYR A 57 3.48 -14.29 4.88
N SER A 58 3.79 -14.07 6.15
CA SER A 58 2.81 -13.50 7.07
C SER A 58 2.52 -12.03 6.74
N THR A 59 1.38 -11.54 7.20
CA THR A 59 0.98 -10.12 7.07
C THR A 59 2.04 -9.19 7.64
N GLU A 60 2.62 -9.53 8.79
CA GLU A 60 3.68 -8.74 9.45
C GLU A 60 4.98 -8.73 8.65
N GLU A 61 5.47 -9.90 8.22
CA GLU A 61 6.72 -9.99 7.44
C GLU A 61 6.64 -9.24 6.10
N ALA A 62 5.49 -9.34 5.42
CA ALA A 62 5.27 -8.64 4.17
C ALA A 62 5.21 -7.12 4.37
N TYR A 63 4.54 -6.66 5.43
CA TYR A 63 4.49 -5.25 5.81
C TYR A 63 5.90 -4.70 6.11
N ASP A 64 6.64 -5.36 7.00
CA ASP A 64 7.99 -4.94 7.41
C ASP A 64 8.95 -4.91 6.23
N THR A 65 8.87 -5.90 5.35
CA THR A 65 9.67 -5.94 4.12
C THR A 65 9.34 -4.77 3.19
N GLY A 66 8.04 -4.48 3.03
CA GLY A 66 7.57 -3.34 2.25
C GLY A 66 8.10 -2.02 2.80
N MET A 67 7.91 -1.80 4.10
CA MET A 67 8.33 -0.57 4.78
C MET A 67 9.84 -0.38 4.76
N ARG A 68 10.63 -1.45 4.93
CA ARG A 68 12.10 -1.38 4.83
C ARG A 68 12.56 -0.94 3.44
N ARG A 69 11.94 -1.45 2.38
CA ARG A 69 12.25 -1.04 0.99
C ARG A 69 11.89 0.42 0.76
N MET A 70 10.70 0.85 1.19
CA MET A 70 10.29 2.26 1.04
C MET A 70 11.17 3.23 1.84
N ALA A 71 11.62 2.83 3.03
CA ALA A 71 12.50 3.64 3.86
C ALA A 71 13.88 3.87 3.21
N GLY A 72 14.42 2.84 2.53
CA GLY A 72 15.64 2.96 1.72
C GLY A 72 15.54 4.02 0.62
N GLU A 73 14.33 4.18 0.07
CA GLU A 73 14.00 5.08 -1.03
C GLU A 73 13.45 6.44 -0.58
N GLY A 74 13.66 6.84 0.68
CA GLY A 74 12.90 7.92 1.32
C GLY A 74 12.93 9.31 0.65
N ILE A 75 13.77 9.56 -0.35
CA ILE A 75 13.72 10.79 -1.19
C ILE A 75 12.53 10.74 -2.18
N GLU A 76 12.15 9.55 -2.64
CA GLU A 76 11.09 9.35 -3.63
C GLU A 76 9.69 9.26 -3.01
N VAL A 77 9.61 9.08 -1.69
CA VAL A 77 8.36 9.05 -0.89
C VAL A 77 7.88 10.48 -0.62
N ASN A 78 7.66 11.25 -1.68
CA ASN A 78 7.15 12.62 -1.60
C ASN A 78 5.62 12.66 -1.41
N ARG A 79 5.04 13.85 -1.31
CA ARG A 79 3.58 14.04 -1.11
C ARG A 79 2.72 13.34 -2.16
N GLU A 80 3.12 13.42 -3.44
CA GLU A 80 2.36 12.83 -4.55
C GLU A 80 2.44 11.30 -4.51
N THR A 81 3.64 10.75 -4.30
CA THR A 81 3.85 9.31 -4.12
C THR A 81 3.01 8.77 -2.98
N ARG A 82 3.05 9.43 -1.81
CA ARG A 82 2.27 9.03 -0.63
C ARG A 82 0.77 9.04 -0.91
N LYS A 83 0.25 10.10 -1.56
CA LYS A 83 -1.16 10.19 -1.94
C LYS A 83 -1.55 9.07 -2.90
N ARG A 84 -0.74 8.80 -3.92
CA ARG A 84 -0.97 7.73 -4.88
C ARG A 84 -1.02 6.36 -4.19
N PHE A 85 -0.07 6.07 -3.30
CA PHE A 85 -0.03 4.79 -2.60
C PHE A 85 -1.26 4.57 -1.73
N ILE A 86 -1.67 5.58 -0.96
CA ILE A 86 -2.92 5.49 -0.19
C ILE A 86 -4.13 5.25 -1.09
N ASN A 87 -4.22 5.93 -2.24
CA ASN A 87 -5.32 5.69 -3.17
C ASN A 87 -5.34 4.26 -3.69
N ILE A 88 -4.18 3.66 -3.98
CA ILE A 88 -4.09 2.26 -4.41
C ILE A 88 -4.57 1.32 -3.30
N LEU A 89 -4.09 1.50 -2.05
CA LEU A 89 -4.54 0.68 -0.93
C LEU A 89 -6.06 0.81 -0.71
N LEU A 90 -6.62 2.02 -0.84
CA LEU A 90 -8.06 2.25 -0.74
C LEU A 90 -8.84 1.57 -1.88
N ARG A 91 -8.30 1.53 -3.11
CA ARG A 91 -8.90 0.79 -4.23
C ARG A 91 -8.91 -0.70 -3.93
N VAL A 92 -7.79 -1.23 -3.43
CA VAL A 92 -7.63 -2.66 -3.09
C VAL A 92 -8.62 -3.06 -1.99
N ALA A 93 -8.62 -2.36 -0.84
CA ALA A 93 -9.51 -2.68 0.28
C ALA A 93 -11.00 -2.54 -0.08
N ARG A 94 -11.35 -1.78 -1.13
CA ARG A 94 -12.74 -1.62 -1.58
C ARG A 94 -13.13 -2.58 -2.71
N ALA A 95 -12.19 -3.35 -3.24
CA ALA A 95 -12.46 -4.25 -4.36
C ALA A 95 -13.34 -5.45 -3.95
N HIS A 96 -13.35 -5.80 -2.66
CA HIS A 96 -14.09 -6.95 -2.12
C HIS A 96 -15.09 -6.49 -1.06
N ASP A 97 -16.31 -6.15 -1.49
CA ASP A 97 -17.45 -5.76 -0.62
C ASP A 97 -17.19 -4.61 0.38
N GLY A 98 -16.21 -3.76 0.07
CA GLY A 98 -15.85 -2.60 0.87
C GLY A 98 -14.82 -2.91 1.95
N ALA A 99 -14.21 -1.85 2.51
CA ALA A 99 -13.06 -2.01 3.40
C ALA A 99 -13.47 -2.33 4.84
N SER A 100 -12.88 -3.40 5.39
CA SER A 100 -13.05 -3.87 6.77
C SER A 100 -12.41 -2.91 7.77
N ARG A 101 -12.81 -3.00 9.05
CA ARG A 101 -12.21 -2.15 10.10
C ARG A 101 -10.70 -2.37 10.23
N ALA A 102 -10.24 -3.61 10.10
CA ALA A 102 -8.84 -3.96 10.21
C ALA A 102 -8.02 -3.39 9.04
N GLU A 103 -8.57 -3.45 7.81
CA GLU A 103 -7.98 -2.81 6.64
C GLU A 103 -7.89 -1.28 6.80
N TRP A 104 -8.94 -0.63 7.33
CA TRP A 104 -8.89 0.80 7.62
C TRP A 104 -7.82 1.17 8.65
N GLU A 105 -7.69 0.37 9.71
CA GLU A 105 -6.65 0.56 10.73
C GLU A 105 -5.24 0.36 10.15
N PHE A 106 -5.07 -0.62 9.26
CA PHE A 106 -3.84 -0.85 8.53
C PHE A 106 -3.48 0.33 7.61
N ILE A 107 -4.42 0.83 6.79
CA ILE A 107 -4.19 1.96 5.90
C ILE A 107 -3.80 3.21 6.70
N ARG A 108 -4.44 3.43 7.86
CA ARG A 108 -4.08 4.53 8.77
C ARG A 108 -2.69 4.35 9.37
N LYS A 109 -2.30 3.13 9.78
CA LYS A 109 -0.95 2.82 10.25
C LYS A 109 0.08 3.14 9.17
N PHE A 110 -0.12 2.60 7.97
CA PHE A 110 0.74 2.82 6.82
C PHE A 110 0.90 4.31 6.48
N TRP A 111 -0.20 5.07 6.46
CA TRP A 111 -0.14 6.52 6.24
C TRP A 111 0.72 7.25 7.27
N ARG A 112 0.55 6.95 8.57
CA ARG A 112 1.35 7.59 9.64
C ARG A 112 2.84 7.29 9.49
N GLU A 113 3.18 6.06 9.12
CA GLU A 113 4.57 5.67 8.91
C GLU A 113 5.17 6.28 7.64
N LEU A 114 4.39 6.41 6.56
CA LEU A 114 4.80 7.17 5.38
C LEU A 114 5.05 8.65 5.70
N LEU A 115 4.31 9.23 6.65
CA LEU A 115 4.54 10.60 7.10
C LEU A 115 5.80 10.73 7.97
N SER A 116 6.12 9.69 8.75
CA SER A 116 7.35 9.68 9.57
C SER A 116 8.60 9.38 8.74
N MET A 117 8.45 8.79 7.54
CA MET A 117 9.50 8.69 6.54
C MET A 117 9.85 10.09 6.01
N LYS A 118 10.89 10.66 6.61
CA LYS A 118 11.51 11.98 6.36
C LYS A 118 10.63 13.19 6.65
N ALA A 119 10.77 13.66 7.90
CA ALA A 119 10.62 15.08 8.26
C ALA A 119 11.70 15.92 7.56
N SER A 120 11.47 16.27 6.30
CA SER A 120 12.04 17.47 5.68
C SER A 120 11.10 17.89 4.54
N GLU A 121 10.10 18.69 4.92
CA GLU A 121 9.32 19.63 4.13
C GLU A 121 7.80 19.48 4.30
N GLY A 122 7.22 20.52 4.90
CA GLY A 122 5.86 20.98 4.63
C GLY A 122 4.74 20.20 5.28
N GLU A 123 4.22 20.75 6.37
CA GLU A 123 2.99 20.35 7.03
C GLU A 123 1.82 20.20 6.02
N VAL A 124 1.38 18.97 5.78
CA VAL A 124 0.21 18.70 4.92
C VAL A 124 -1.04 18.62 5.78
N ARG A 125 -1.87 19.66 5.73
CA ARG A 125 -3.27 19.58 6.18
C ARG A 125 -4.09 18.74 5.19
N ILE A 126 -4.76 17.72 5.70
CA ILE A 126 -5.76 16.93 4.96
C ILE A 126 -7.09 17.70 5.00
N PRO A 127 -7.82 17.87 3.89
CA PRO A 127 -9.23 18.24 3.95
C PRO A 127 -10.02 16.98 4.32
N MET A 128 -10.41 16.88 5.60
CA MET A 128 -11.40 15.91 6.05
C MET A 128 -12.48 16.66 6.82
N LEU A 129 -13.69 16.56 6.27
CA LEU A 129 -14.98 16.82 6.92
C LEU A 129 -15.31 18.30 7.19
N SER A 130 -15.83 18.98 6.16
CA SER A 130 -16.98 19.85 6.40
C SER A 130 -18.13 18.95 6.84
N SER A 131 -18.28 18.76 8.14
CA SER A 131 -19.50 18.27 8.74
C SER A 131 -20.59 19.32 8.48
N THR A 132 -21.43 19.06 7.49
CA THR A 132 -22.82 19.48 7.57
C THR A 132 -23.46 18.74 8.74
N GLY A 133 -23.90 19.49 9.74
CA GLY A 133 -24.55 19.01 10.96
C GLY A 133 -24.59 20.14 11.98
#